data_AF-A0A6G7XFW6-F1
#
_entry.id   AF-A0A6G7XFW6-F1
#
_cell.length_a   1.000
_cell.length_b   1.000
_cell.length_c   1.000
_cell.angle_alpha   90.00
_cell.angle_beta   90.00
_cell.angle_gamma   90.00
#
_symmetry.space_group_name_H-M   'P 1'
#
loop_
_entity.id
_entity.type
_entity.pdbx_description
1 polymer ?
#
loop_
_entity_poly.entity_id
_entity_poly.type
_entity_poly.pdbx_seq_one_letter_code
_entity_poly.pdbx_strand_id
1 'polypeptide(L)'
;MEPRWIRGRYDAAAAAVALRSAPVNVSPDGECWIEIQVGELDIEVWFPHEPGSSEAPSLDTAASVIAQLTAFDDVIQAELEEASRVSVHEAKNFMFDLSTIVMNNDREITLSYIGSEVNSEFDVRFEHRDGAWHRV
;
A
#
# COMPACT_ATOMS: atom_id res chain seq x y z
N MET A 1 26.26 -7.28 3.27
CA MET A 1 25.39 -6.94 4.42
C MET A 1 24.18 -7.85 4.28
N GLU A 2 23.79 -8.58 5.32
CA GLU A 2 22.59 -9.43 5.24
C GLU A 2 21.34 -8.53 5.18
N PRO A 3 20.34 -8.85 4.34
CA PRO A 3 19.12 -8.07 4.26
C PRO A 3 18.38 -8.13 5.61
N ARG A 4 17.88 -6.97 6.04
CA ARG A 4 17.13 -6.84 7.28
C ARG A 4 15.64 -6.76 6.97
N TRP A 5 14.91 -7.79 7.34
CA TRP A 5 13.45 -7.81 7.30
C TRP A 5 12.88 -6.94 8.42
N ILE A 6 12.36 -5.77 8.07
CA ILE A 6 11.80 -4.82 9.05
C ILE A 6 10.29 -5.03 9.07
N ARG A 7 9.76 -5.36 10.24
CA ARG A 7 8.31 -5.36 10.52
C ARG A 7 7.91 -4.01 11.12
N GLY A 8 6.68 -3.61 10.86
CA GLY A 8 6.13 -2.35 11.32
C GLY A 8 6.86 -1.12 10.78
N ARG A 9 7.36 -1.20 9.54
CA ARG A 9 8.16 -0.12 8.93
C ARG A 9 7.33 1.13 8.59
N TYR A 10 6.02 0.99 8.50
CA TYR A 10 5.09 2.09 8.24
C TYR A 10 4.38 2.53 9.52
N ASP A 11 4.48 3.82 9.83
CA ASP A 11 3.64 4.45 10.85
C ASP A 11 2.27 4.78 10.24
N ALA A 12 1.34 3.85 10.37
CA ALA A 12 -0.02 3.98 9.86
C ALA A 12 -0.77 5.20 10.43
N ALA A 13 -0.45 5.63 11.66
CA ALA A 13 -1.08 6.80 12.25
C ALA A 13 -0.57 8.09 11.58
N ALA A 14 0.74 8.20 11.37
CA ALA A 14 1.32 9.32 10.64
C ALA A 14 0.83 9.34 9.18
N ALA A 15 0.78 8.19 8.51
CA ALA A 15 0.26 8.06 7.15
C ALA A 15 -1.21 8.51 7.05
N ALA A 16 -2.05 8.15 8.02
CA ALA A 16 -3.46 8.57 8.06
C ALA A 16 -3.61 10.09 8.25
N VAL A 17 -2.71 10.72 9.03
CA VAL A 17 -2.67 12.18 9.17
C VAL A 17 -2.24 12.83 7.85
N ALA A 18 -1.18 12.32 7.21
CA ALA A 18 -0.68 12.80 5.93
C ALA A 18 -1.79 12.77 4.87
N LEU A 19 -2.49 11.63 4.73
CA LEU A 19 -3.61 11.44 3.80
C LEU A 19 -4.68 12.53 3.94
N ARG A 20 -5.08 12.87 5.16
CA ARG A 20 -6.13 13.88 5.41
C ARG A 20 -5.72 15.30 5.10
N SER A 21 -4.41 15.58 5.08
CA SER A 21 -3.86 16.92 4.88
C SER A 21 -3.36 17.17 3.45
N ALA A 22 -3.13 16.10 2.70
CA ALA A 22 -2.58 16.16 1.36
C ALA A 22 -3.63 16.56 0.33
N PRO A 23 -3.23 17.29 -0.73
CA PRO A 23 -4.14 17.64 -1.81
C PRO A 23 -4.58 16.40 -2.59
N VAL A 24 -5.82 16.40 -3.05
CA VAL A 24 -6.30 15.40 -4.03
C VAL A 24 -5.83 15.83 -5.42
N ASN A 25 -5.11 14.93 -6.08
CA ASN A 25 -4.76 15.04 -7.48
C ASN A 25 -5.81 14.33 -8.34
N VAL A 26 -6.02 14.84 -9.56
CA VAL A 26 -7.01 14.30 -10.52
C VAL A 26 -6.34 14.14 -11.87
N SER A 27 -6.45 12.95 -12.46
CA SER A 27 -5.84 12.62 -13.75
C SER A 27 -6.73 13.09 -14.91
N PRO A 28 -6.20 13.16 -16.14
CA PRO A 28 -7.00 13.55 -17.30
C PRO A 28 -8.22 12.66 -17.58
N ASP A 29 -8.19 11.39 -17.16
CA ASP A 29 -9.29 10.42 -17.25
C ASP A 29 -10.22 10.42 -16.03
N GLY A 30 -9.95 11.27 -15.02
CA GLY A 30 -10.83 11.50 -13.87
C GLY A 30 -10.56 10.61 -12.67
N GLU A 31 -9.52 9.79 -12.70
CA GLU A 31 -9.03 9.06 -11.53
C GLU A 31 -8.43 10.02 -10.51
N CYS A 32 -8.60 9.72 -9.22
CA CYS A 32 -8.10 10.55 -8.14
C CYS A 32 -7.05 9.81 -7.32
N TRP A 33 -6.01 10.53 -6.92
CA TRP A 33 -5.00 10.02 -6.01
C TRP A 33 -4.55 11.08 -5.02
N ILE A 34 -3.97 10.61 -3.93
CA ILE A 34 -3.24 11.42 -2.96
C ILE A 34 -1.84 10.84 -2.85
N GLU A 35 -0.83 11.70 -2.90
CA GLU A 35 0.53 11.35 -2.54
C GLU A 35 0.72 11.55 -1.03
N ILE A 36 1.12 10.50 -0.32
CA ILE A 36 1.47 10.56 1.10
C ILE A 36 2.91 10.15 1.30
N GLN A 37 3.61 10.89 2.16
CA GLN A 37 4.96 10.52 2.57
C GLN A 37 4.89 9.66 3.84
N VAL A 38 5.45 8.44 3.78
CA VAL A 38 5.57 7.53 4.93
C VAL A 38 7.03 7.19 5.15
N GLY A 39 7.65 7.88 6.11
CA GLY A 39 9.10 7.83 6.29
C GLY A 39 9.82 8.52 5.14
N GLU A 40 10.65 7.78 4.41
CA GLU A 40 11.37 8.26 3.22
C GLU A 40 10.68 7.87 1.90
N LEU A 41 9.54 7.19 1.97
CA LEU A 41 8.81 6.69 0.81
C LEU A 41 7.64 7.59 0.48
N ASP A 42 7.48 7.89 -0.80
CA ASP A 42 6.28 8.50 -1.36
C ASP A 42 5.36 7.38 -1.84
N ILE A 43 4.15 7.33 -1.29
CA ILE A 43 3.13 6.33 -1.60
C ILE A 43 1.95 7.04 -2.25
N GLU A 44 1.55 6.55 -3.42
CA GLU A 44 0.33 7.01 -4.09
C GLU A 44 -0.87 6.20 -3.60
N VAL A 45 -1.93 6.89 -3.17
CA VAL A 45 -3.20 6.28 -2.75
C VAL A 45 -4.27 6.66 -3.75
N TRP A 46 -4.63 5.72 -4.61
CA TRP A 46 -5.64 5.87 -5.65
C TRP A 46 -7.01 5.43 -5.14
N PHE A 47 -8.05 6.19 -5.43
CA PHE A 47 -9.41 5.88 -5.03
C PHE A 47 -10.44 6.25 -6.10
N PRO A 48 -11.55 5.50 -6.18
CA PRO A 48 -12.61 5.78 -7.12
C PRO A 48 -13.25 7.12 -6.75
N HIS A 49 -13.27 8.06 -7.69
CA HIS A 49 -13.94 9.34 -7.53
C HIS A 49 -14.81 9.61 -8.74
N GLU A 50 -16.06 10.00 -8.49
CA GLU A 50 -16.92 10.56 -9.53
C GLU A 50 -16.78 12.09 -9.52
N PRO A 51 -16.38 12.71 -10.65
CA PRO A 51 -16.27 14.16 -10.74
C PRO A 51 -17.58 14.87 -10.35
N GLY A 52 -17.52 15.72 -9.31
CA GLY A 52 -18.66 16.50 -8.83
C GLY A 52 -19.50 15.83 -7.74
N SER A 53 -19.13 14.63 -7.29
CA SER A 53 -19.68 14.05 -6.07
C SER A 53 -19.25 14.89 -4.85
N SER A 54 -20.21 15.34 -4.03
CA SER A 54 -19.96 16.15 -2.83
C SER A 54 -19.45 15.35 -1.64
N GLU A 55 -19.09 14.10 -1.86
CA GLU A 55 -19.15 13.08 -0.84
C GLU A 55 -17.75 12.73 -0.30
N ALA A 56 -17.64 12.84 1.02
CA ALA A 56 -16.51 12.39 1.85
C ALA A 56 -16.36 10.87 2.11
N PRO A 57 -16.99 9.89 1.42
CA PRO A 57 -16.74 8.45 1.65
C PRO A 57 -15.39 7.92 1.17
N SER A 58 -14.79 8.46 0.10
CA SER A 58 -13.54 7.90 -0.44
C SER A 58 -12.34 8.12 0.49
N LEU A 59 -12.28 9.28 1.16
CA LEU A 59 -11.20 9.60 2.10
C LEU A 59 -11.31 8.86 3.44
N ASP A 60 -12.53 8.61 3.92
CA ASP A 60 -12.72 7.84 5.15
C ASP A 60 -12.38 6.36 4.94
N THR A 61 -12.76 5.79 3.79
CA THR A 61 -12.35 4.43 3.41
C THR A 61 -10.83 4.37 3.21
N ALA A 62 -10.23 5.35 2.54
CA ALA A 62 -8.78 5.43 2.36
C ALA A 62 -8.06 5.52 3.72
N ALA A 63 -8.57 6.32 4.65
CA ALA A 63 -8.02 6.43 6.00
C ALA A 63 -8.13 5.11 6.78
N SER A 64 -9.24 4.37 6.61
CA SER A 64 -9.41 3.03 7.20
C SER A 64 -8.40 2.03 6.65
N VAL A 65 -8.17 2.03 5.33
CA VAL A 65 -7.15 1.19 4.67
C VAL A 65 -5.75 1.56 5.15
N ILE A 66 -5.42 2.85 5.19
CA ILE A 66 -4.11 3.32 5.69
C ILE A 66 -3.89 2.94 7.15
N ALA A 67 -4.94 2.94 7.99
CA ALA A 67 -4.84 2.49 9.36
C ALA A 67 -4.43 0.99 9.49
N GLN A 68 -4.63 0.19 8.43
CA GLN A 68 -4.23 -1.21 8.35
C GLN A 68 -2.90 -1.44 7.63
N LEU A 69 -2.27 -0.38 7.09
CA LEU A 69 -1.08 -0.48 6.23
C LEU A 69 0.04 -1.31 6.86
N THR A 70 0.36 -1.06 8.13
CA THR A 70 1.36 -1.81 8.89
C THR A 70 1.07 -3.31 8.91
N ALA A 71 -0.19 -3.68 9.12
CA ALA A 71 -0.60 -5.08 9.18
C ALA A 71 -0.53 -5.77 7.81
N PHE A 72 -0.89 -5.06 6.73
CA PHE A 72 -0.75 -5.60 5.38
C PHE A 72 0.71 -5.83 5.01
N ASP A 73 1.56 -4.82 5.22
CA ASP A 73 2.97 -4.93 4.89
C ASP A 73 3.64 -6.03 5.72
N ASP A 74 3.32 -6.18 7.00
CA ASP A 74 3.89 -7.26 7.83
C ASP A 74 3.60 -8.66 7.29
N VAL A 75 2.41 -8.89 6.70
CA VAL A 75 2.07 -10.14 6.02
C VAL A 75 2.97 -10.34 4.80
N ILE A 76 3.10 -9.31 3.95
CA ILE A 76 3.89 -9.40 2.70
C ILE A 76 5.37 -9.55 2.98
N GLN A 77 5.92 -8.83 3.95
CA GLN A 77 7.32 -8.97 4.35
C GLN A 77 7.62 -10.35 4.94
N ALA A 78 6.64 -11.02 5.57
CA ALA A 78 6.80 -12.40 6.02
C ALA A 78 6.79 -13.41 4.86
N GLU A 79 5.92 -13.21 3.87
CA GLU A 79 5.88 -14.03 2.66
C GLU A 79 7.18 -13.88 1.85
N LEU A 80 7.67 -12.64 1.66
CA LEU A 80 8.92 -12.35 0.96
C LEU A 80 10.13 -12.95 1.70
N GLU A 81 10.17 -12.83 3.03
CA GLU A 81 11.23 -13.44 3.84
C GLU A 81 11.28 -14.95 3.65
N GLU A 82 10.13 -15.63 3.73
CA GLU A 82 10.08 -17.08 3.54
C GLU A 82 10.44 -17.48 2.10
N ALA A 83 9.94 -16.77 1.10
CA ALA A 83 10.29 -16.98 -0.30
C ALA A 83 11.80 -16.84 -0.54
N SER A 84 12.44 -15.87 0.12
CA SER A 84 13.89 -15.65 0.02
C SER A 84 14.72 -16.82 0.57
N ARG A 85 14.22 -17.53 1.59
CA ARG A 85 14.92 -18.64 2.26
C ARG A 85 14.98 -19.90 1.40
N VAL A 86 13.96 -20.10 0.56
CA VAL A 86 13.85 -21.28 -0.31
C VAL A 86 14.26 -21.00 -1.76
N SER A 87 14.63 -19.75 -2.07
CA SER A 87 15.05 -19.34 -3.40
C SER A 87 16.53 -19.62 -3.68
N VAL A 88 16.87 -19.75 -4.96
CA VAL A 88 18.26 -19.76 -5.45
C VAL A 88 18.84 -18.35 -5.65
N HIS A 89 17.98 -17.33 -5.60
CA HIS A 89 18.38 -15.93 -5.74
C HIS A 89 18.81 -15.32 -4.40
N GLU A 90 19.64 -14.28 -4.45
CA GLU A 90 20.05 -13.57 -3.24
C GLU A 90 18.85 -12.94 -2.52
N ALA A 91 18.81 -13.03 -1.20
CA ALA A 91 17.68 -12.55 -0.40
C ALA A 91 17.38 -11.06 -0.59
N LYS A 92 18.37 -10.24 -0.97
CA LYS A 92 18.18 -8.82 -1.28
C LYS A 92 17.23 -8.59 -2.47
N ASN A 93 17.08 -9.57 -3.36
CA ASN A 93 16.16 -9.51 -4.51
C ASN A 93 14.69 -9.69 -4.09
N PHE A 94 14.44 -9.95 -2.81
CA PHE A 94 13.11 -10.08 -2.21
C PHE A 94 12.78 -8.88 -1.30
N MET A 95 13.61 -7.83 -1.31
CA MET A 95 13.36 -6.59 -0.59
C MET A 95 12.57 -5.66 -1.48
N PHE A 96 11.34 -5.36 -1.07
CA PHE A 96 10.42 -4.51 -1.83
C PHE A 96 9.78 -3.45 -0.94
N ASP A 97 9.61 -2.27 -1.52
CA ASP A 97 8.96 -1.12 -0.91
C ASP A 97 7.58 -0.91 -1.51
N LEU A 98 6.59 -0.60 -0.68
CA LEU A 98 5.26 -0.22 -1.15
C LEU A 98 5.35 1.09 -1.93
N SER A 99 4.81 1.11 -3.14
CA SER A 99 4.74 2.31 -3.97
C SER A 99 3.31 2.85 -4.08
N THR A 100 2.34 1.94 -4.17
CA THR A 100 0.98 2.32 -4.57
C THR A 100 -0.05 1.51 -3.83
N ILE A 101 -1.14 2.18 -3.44
CA ILE A 101 -2.36 1.58 -2.90
C ILE A 101 -3.49 1.96 -3.84
N VAL A 102 -4.10 0.97 -4.50
CA VAL A 102 -5.27 1.18 -5.35
C VAL A 102 -6.49 0.63 -4.63
N MET A 103 -7.44 1.52 -4.34
CA MET A 103 -8.74 1.13 -3.81
C MET A 103 -9.64 0.76 -4.97
N ASN A 104 -9.91 -0.52 -5.19
CA ASN A 104 -10.75 -0.96 -6.30
C ASN A 104 -12.24 -0.73 -5.98
N ASN A 105 -12.60 -0.86 -4.70
CA ASN A 105 -13.91 -0.55 -4.12
C ASN A 105 -13.80 -0.58 -2.57
N ASP A 106 -14.93 -0.44 -1.87
CA ASP A 106 -14.98 -0.46 -0.40
C ASP A 106 -14.54 -1.79 0.26
N ARG A 107 -14.33 -2.85 -0.53
CA ARG A 107 -14.01 -4.20 -0.04
C ARG A 107 -12.76 -4.78 -0.67
N GLU A 108 -12.11 -4.08 -1.58
CA GLU A 108 -10.95 -4.62 -2.28
C GLU A 108 -9.91 -3.53 -2.50
N ILE A 109 -8.67 -3.87 -2.17
CA ILE A 109 -7.50 -3.05 -2.43
C ILE A 109 -6.41 -3.87 -3.12
N THR A 110 -5.59 -3.16 -3.90
CA THR A 110 -4.33 -3.66 -4.45
C THR A 110 -3.19 -2.85 -3.86
N LEU A 111 -2.15 -3.52 -3.38
CA LEU A 111 -0.89 -2.94 -2.95
C LEU A 111 0.18 -3.30 -3.99
N SER A 112 0.83 -2.31 -4.57
CA SER A 112 1.91 -2.50 -5.55
C SER A 112 3.26 -2.23 -4.90
N TYR A 113 4.20 -3.15 -5.11
CA TYR A 113 5.51 -3.15 -4.49
C TYR A 113 6.60 -3.10 -5.55
N ILE A 114 7.65 -2.31 -5.32
CA ILE A 114 8.80 -2.15 -6.21
C ILE A 114 10.07 -2.62 -5.50
N GLY A 115 10.92 -3.37 -6.21
CA GLY A 115 12.14 -3.95 -5.66
C GLY A 115 13.22 -2.89 -5.43
N SER A 116 13.78 -2.87 -4.22
CA SER A 116 14.78 -1.85 -3.85
C SER A 116 16.15 -2.07 -4.54
N GLU A 117 16.44 -3.31 -4.95
CA GLU A 117 17.74 -3.73 -5.51
C GLU A 117 17.63 -4.29 -6.93
N VAL A 118 16.41 -4.50 -7.41
CA VAL A 118 16.11 -5.15 -8.69
C VAL A 118 14.94 -4.44 -9.35
N ASN A 119 15.00 -4.29 -10.68
CA ASN A 119 13.90 -3.71 -11.45
C ASN A 119 12.75 -4.72 -11.61
N SER A 120 12.07 -5.01 -10.51
CA SER A 120 10.91 -5.88 -10.45
C SER A 120 9.81 -5.24 -9.63
N GLU A 121 8.57 -5.48 -10.03
CA GLU A 121 7.38 -5.02 -9.35
C GLU A 121 6.38 -6.17 -9.22
N PHE A 122 5.52 -6.11 -8.21
CA PHE A 122 4.40 -7.04 -8.08
C PHE A 122 3.24 -6.43 -7.32
N ASP A 123 2.05 -6.98 -7.60
CA ASP A 123 0.81 -6.58 -6.97
C ASP A 123 0.31 -7.63 -5.99
N VAL A 124 -0.34 -7.13 -4.95
CA VAL A 124 -0.88 -7.90 -3.85
C VAL A 124 -2.30 -7.44 -3.60
N ARG A 125 -3.26 -8.36 -3.60
CA ARG A 125 -4.67 -8.05 -3.36
C ARG A 125 -5.11 -8.43 -1.96
N PHE A 126 -5.92 -7.56 -1.37
CA PHE A 126 -6.63 -7.81 -0.12
C PHE A 126 -8.13 -7.58 -0.30
N GLU A 127 -8.92 -8.42 0.33
CA GLU A 127 -10.38 -8.30 0.36
C GLU A 127 -10.92 -8.22 1.79
N HIS A 128 -11.89 -7.33 2.00
CA HIS A 128 -12.59 -7.18 3.27
C HIS A 128 -13.76 -8.17 3.34
N ARG A 129 -13.62 -9.19 4.19
CA ARG A 129 -14.60 -10.26 4.40
C ARG A 129 -14.80 -10.46 5.91
N ASP A 130 -16.04 -10.65 6.34
CA ASP A 130 -16.39 -10.92 7.75
C ASP A 130 -15.82 -9.91 8.78
N GLY A 131 -15.63 -8.65 8.37
CA GLY A 131 -15.12 -7.57 9.24
C GLY A 131 -13.60 -7.51 9.36
N ALA A 132 -12.86 -8.25 8.54
CA ALA A 132 -11.41 -8.22 8.47
C ALA A 132 -10.91 -8.21 7.02
N TRP A 133 -9.69 -7.72 6.83
CA TRP A 133 -9.01 -7.77 5.54
C TRP A 133 -8.21 -9.06 5.41
N HIS A 134 -8.29 -9.68 4.24
CA HIS A 134 -7.66 -10.96 3.94
C HIS A 134 -6.86 -10.88 2.65
N ARG A 135 -5.64 -11.42 2.67
CA ARG A 135 -4.82 -11.64 1.47
C ARG A 135 -5.52 -12.67 0.55
N VAL A 136 -5.67 -12.36 -0.74
CA VAL A 136 -6.33 -13.23 -1.75
C VAL A 136 -5.46 -13.64 -2.91
#